data_AF-A0A5E4UE61-F1
#
_entry.id   AF-A0A5E4UE61-F1
#
_cell.length_a   1.000
_cell.length_b   1.000
_cell.length_c   1.000
_cell.angle_alpha   90.00
_cell.angle_beta   90.00
_cell.angle_gamma   90.00
#
_symmetry.space_group_name_H-M   'P 1'
#
loop_
_entity.id
_entity.type
_entity.pdbx_description
1 polymer ?
#
loop_
_entity_poly.entity_id
_entity_poly.type
_entity_poly.pdbx_seq_one_letter_code
_entity_poly.pdbx_strand_id
1 'polypeptide(L)'
;MRANHRVLAGNAGRWRLCAGRAMALALLTVGACTQSFAAGSGLGAGHRDDAMSPATTDEGQARSATDMDGEFLAAAVGFSRDQIAASRVIANETENSEIRAYAGRMSLEHEKLAEALHSLGARHSIQTPDAPPRQSDLNEMANTQLATVDRHYLSIAGAAALRKIILVYEDEAKSGQIPEIRKFATSALTTLNREYGMAQALEKKVSPKR
;
A
#
# COMPACT_ATOMS: atom_id res chain seq x y z
N MET A 1 19.63 -40.94 59.78
CA MET A 1 18.30 -40.30 59.74
C MET A 1 17.80 -40.35 58.30
N ARG A 2 16.58 -40.91 58.12
CA ARG A 2 15.55 -40.74 57.05
C ARG A 2 15.92 -39.94 55.78
N ALA A 3 15.43 -40.22 54.58
CA ALA A 3 14.64 -41.27 53.96
C ALA A 3 14.53 -40.88 52.47
N ASN A 4 14.36 -41.88 51.61
CA ASN A 4 14.04 -41.77 50.19
C ASN A 4 12.78 -40.92 49.94
N HIS A 5 12.70 -40.28 48.77
CA HIS A 5 11.47 -40.29 47.96
C HIS A 5 11.81 -40.25 46.45
N ARG A 6 11.57 -41.39 45.80
CA ARG A 6 11.18 -41.51 44.38
C ARG A 6 9.66 -41.34 44.30
N VAL A 7 9.15 -40.63 43.30
CA VAL A 7 7.80 -40.78 42.68
C VAL A 7 7.94 -40.22 41.24
N LEU A 8 7.98 -41.07 40.20
CA LEU A 8 6.88 -41.52 39.31
C LEU A 8 6.24 -40.33 38.54
N ALA A 9 6.41 -40.24 37.22
CA ALA A 9 5.72 -40.97 36.13
C ALA A 9 4.51 -40.19 35.57
N GLY A 10 4.36 -40.26 34.24
CA GLY A 10 3.16 -39.87 33.49
C GLY A 10 3.26 -38.48 32.82
N ASN A 11 2.75 -38.24 31.62
CA ASN A 11 1.98 -39.08 30.72
C ASN A 11 1.99 -38.44 29.32
N ALA A 12 1.75 -39.27 28.31
CA ALA A 12 1.63 -38.93 26.91
C ALA A 12 0.49 -37.94 26.62
N GLY A 13 0.69 -37.08 25.62
CA GLY A 13 -0.33 -36.17 25.09
C GLY A 13 -0.25 -36.06 23.57
N ARG A 14 -0.51 -37.17 22.86
CA ARG A 14 -0.92 -37.15 21.44
C ARG A 14 -2.25 -36.41 21.34
N TRP A 15 -2.31 -35.30 20.62
CA TRP A 15 -3.58 -34.74 20.15
C TRP A 15 -3.60 -34.83 18.63
N ARG A 16 -4.53 -35.68 18.19
CA ARG A 16 -4.76 -36.10 16.82
C ARG A 16 -5.45 -34.99 16.05
N LEU A 17 -5.10 -34.91 14.77
CA LEU A 17 -5.92 -34.30 13.73
C LEU A 17 -7.35 -34.89 13.77
N CYS A 18 -8.35 -34.01 13.72
CA CYS A 18 -9.68 -34.35 13.26
C CYS A 18 -9.99 -33.51 12.02
N ALA A 19 -9.95 -34.16 10.87
CA ALA A 19 -10.64 -33.72 9.67
C ALA A 19 -12.16 -33.92 9.88
N GLY A 20 -12.95 -32.92 9.52
CA GLY A 20 -14.40 -33.00 9.48
C GLY A 20 -14.93 -32.16 8.33
N ARG A 21 -15.21 -32.81 7.19
CA ARG A 21 -15.98 -32.26 6.07
C ARG A 21 -17.45 -32.17 6.48
N ALA A 22 -18.15 -31.09 6.15
CA ALA A 22 -19.59 -31.15 5.93
C ALA A 22 -20.00 -30.10 4.87
N MET A 23 -20.55 -30.63 3.81
CA MET A 23 -21.14 -30.00 2.64
C MET A 23 -22.57 -29.57 2.99
N ALA A 24 -22.99 -28.36 2.62
CA ALA A 24 -24.42 -28.05 2.54
C ALA A 24 -24.66 -27.01 1.44
N LEU A 25 -25.20 -27.55 0.36
CA LEU A 25 -25.82 -26.91 -0.79
C LEU A 25 -27.11 -26.19 -0.35
N ALA A 26 -27.30 -24.93 -0.75
CA ALA A 26 -28.63 -24.31 -0.77
C ALA A 26 -28.76 -23.45 -2.03
N LEU A 27 -29.67 -23.90 -2.90
CA LEU A 27 -30.12 -23.31 -4.15
C LEU A 27 -31.17 -22.21 -3.91
N LEU A 28 -31.37 -21.40 -4.97
CA LEU A 28 -32.53 -20.56 -5.32
C LEU A 28 -32.63 -19.23 -4.55
N THR A 29 -32.84 -18.07 -5.17
CA THR A 29 -33.85 -17.76 -6.20
C THR A 29 -33.46 -16.61 -7.15
N VAL A 30 -34.01 -16.69 -8.37
CA VAL A 30 -34.04 -15.66 -9.41
C VAL A 30 -34.96 -14.51 -9.00
N GLY A 31 -34.52 -13.27 -9.19
CA GLY A 31 -35.31 -12.06 -9.03
C GLY A 31 -35.11 -11.10 -10.20
N ALA A 32 -35.65 -11.45 -11.36
CA ALA A 32 -35.80 -10.55 -12.48
C ALA A 32 -37.02 -9.64 -12.22
N CYS A 33 -36.80 -8.35 -11.99
CA CYS A 33 -37.85 -7.34 -12.10
C CYS A 33 -37.51 -6.40 -13.25
N THR A 34 -38.44 -6.38 -14.18
CA THR A 34 -38.48 -5.72 -15.47
C THR A 34 -38.81 -4.23 -15.37
N GLN A 35 -38.24 -3.48 -16.33
CA GLN A 35 -38.83 -2.32 -17.04
C GLN A 35 -39.05 -1.00 -16.28
N SER A 36 -38.41 0.06 -16.79
CA SER A 36 -39.15 1.16 -17.44
C SER A 36 -38.22 1.99 -18.35
N PHE A 37 -38.53 1.97 -19.64
CA PHE A 37 -38.08 2.96 -20.62
C PHE A 37 -38.99 4.18 -20.49
N ALA A 38 -38.41 5.38 -20.44
CA ALA A 38 -39.11 6.61 -20.76
C ALA A 38 -38.26 7.39 -21.78
N ALA A 39 -38.70 7.32 -23.03
CA ALA A 39 -38.23 8.18 -24.11
C ALA A 39 -38.93 9.54 -23.97
N GLY A 40 -38.16 10.62 -23.85
CA GLY A 40 -38.64 11.99 -23.94
C GLY A 40 -37.91 12.69 -25.08
N SER A 41 -38.54 12.75 -26.25
CA SER A 41 -38.15 13.66 -27.34
C SER A 41 -38.83 15.01 -27.11
N GLY A 42 -38.05 16.06 -26.90
CA GLY A 42 -38.52 17.45 -26.85
C GLY A 42 -37.69 18.29 -27.80
N LEU A 43 -38.28 18.60 -28.96
CA LEU A 43 -37.80 19.60 -29.91
C LEU A 43 -38.20 20.99 -29.37
N GLY A 44 -37.23 21.87 -29.19
CA GLY A 44 -37.44 23.28 -28.89
C GLY A 44 -36.39 24.12 -29.61
N ALA A 45 -36.81 24.80 -30.67
CA ALA A 45 -35.98 25.68 -31.47
C ALA A 45 -35.95 27.10 -30.90
N GLY A 46 -34.74 27.68 -30.84
CA GLY A 46 -34.48 29.09 -31.18
C GLY A 46 -34.53 30.14 -30.06
N HIS A 47 -33.36 30.63 -29.64
CA HIS A 47 -33.04 32.06 -29.75
C HIS A 47 -31.51 32.27 -29.78
N ARG A 48 -31.07 33.07 -30.75
CA ARG A 48 -29.71 33.59 -30.88
C ARG A 48 -29.63 34.88 -30.08
N ASP A 49 -28.53 35.07 -29.35
CA ASP A 49 -27.93 36.39 -29.19
C ASP A 49 -26.42 36.21 -29.08
N ASP A 50 -25.72 36.75 -30.09
CA ASP A 50 -24.27 36.90 -30.14
C ASP A 50 -23.84 37.98 -29.14
N ALA A 51 -22.95 37.62 -28.21
CA ALA A 51 -22.19 38.58 -27.42
C ALA A 51 -20.73 38.12 -27.34
N MET A 52 -19.89 38.78 -28.13
CA MET A 52 -18.45 38.63 -28.22
C MET A 52 -17.77 39.47 -27.12
N SER A 53 -17.04 38.83 -26.19
CA SER A 53 -15.71 39.22 -25.64
C SER A 53 -15.56 38.88 -24.14
N PRO A 54 -14.32 38.71 -23.64
CA PRO A 54 -13.08 38.29 -24.29
C PRO A 54 -12.66 36.88 -23.84
N ALA A 55 -11.81 36.25 -24.66
CA ALA A 55 -11.05 35.08 -24.28
C ALA A 55 -10.20 35.39 -23.03
N THR A 56 -10.66 34.92 -21.88
CA THR A 56 -9.77 34.46 -20.82
C THR A 56 -9.26 33.09 -21.27
N THR A 57 -7.98 33.04 -21.62
CA THR A 57 -7.22 31.80 -21.69
C THR A 57 -7.24 31.18 -20.30
N ASP A 58 -8.27 30.39 -20.01
CA ASP A 58 -8.25 29.44 -18.90
C ASP A 58 -7.49 28.21 -19.40
N GLU A 59 -6.16 28.32 -19.42
CA GLU A 59 -5.31 27.14 -19.49
C GLU A 59 -5.47 26.38 -18.16
N GLY A 60 -6.49 25.53 -18.08
CA GLY A 60 -6.68 24.72 -16.88
C GLY A 60 -8.10 24.19 -16.70
N GLN A 61 -8.77 23.76 -17.77
CA GLN A 61 -10.12 23.23 -17.66
C GLN A 61 -10.16 21.98 -16.76
N ALA A 62 -10.55 22.26 -15.50
CA ALA A 62 -11.23 21.47 -14.49
C ALA A 62 -10.61 20.12 -14.06
N ARG A 63 -9.74 20.17 -13.03
CA ARG A 63 -9.43 19.01 -12.19
C ARG A 63 -10.68 18.54 -11.46
N SER A 64 -11.17 17.36 -11.84
CA SER A 64 -11.86 16.37 -10.99
C SER A 64 -12.09 15.10 -11.83
N ALA A 65 -11.72 13.89 -11.37
CA ALA A 65 -12.60 13.09 -10.50
C ALA A 65 -11.95 12.59 -9.20
N THR A 66 -10.64 12.75 -9.03
CA THR A 66 -9.90 12.63 -7.77
C THR A 66 -8.71 13.57 -7.91
N ASP A 67 -8.67 14.67 -7.15
CA ASP A 67 -7.63 15.69 -7.30
C ASP A 67 -6.23 15.07 -7.16
N MET A 68 -5.25 15.58 -7.89
CA MET A 68 -3.90 15.01 -7.98
C MET A 68 -3.23 14.91 -6.60
N ASP A 69 -3.42 15.92 -5.75
CA ASP A 69 -2.98 15.89 -4.35
C ASP A 69 -3.61 14.72 -3.57
N GLY A 70 -4.88 14.41 -3.85
CA GLY A 70 -5.60 13.28 -3.26
C GLY A 70 -5.12 11.93 -3.77
N GLU A 71 -4.83 11.82 -5.06
CA GLU A 71 -4.24 10.61 -5.65
C GLU A 71 -2.83 10.36 -5.12
N PHE A 72 -2.02 11.42 -4.99
CA PHE A 72 -0.71 11.37 -4.36
C PHE A 72 -0.82 10.87 -2.92
N LEU A 73 -1.67 11.49 -2.09
CA LEU A 73 -1.83 11.11 -0.69
C LEU A 73 -2.29 9.64 -0.55
N ALA A 74 -3.24 9.20 -1.36
CA ALA A 74 -3.70 7.81 -1.36
C ALA A 74 -2.59 6.82 -1.76
N ALA A 75 -1.84 7.13 -2.82
CA ALA A 75 -0.72 6.31 -3.28
C ALA A 75 0.41 6.26 -2.24
N ALA A 76 0.81 7.41 -1.69
CA ALA A 76 1.89 7.53 -0.73
C ALA A 76 1.60 6.80 0.60
N VAL A 77 0.35 6.86 1.09
CA VAL A 77 -0.10 6.07 2.25
C VAL A 77 -0.04 4.58 1.93
N GLY A 78 -0.56 4.17 0.76
CA GLY A 78 -0.51 2.78 0.31
C GLY A 78 0.90 2.21 0.23
N PHE A 79 1.85 2.95 -0.38
CA PHE A 79 3.25 2.53 -0.46
C PHE A 79 3.92 2.44 0.91
N SER A 80 3.66 3.40 1.81
CA SER A 80 4.23 3.37 3.16
C SER A 80 3.72 2.17 3.94
N ARG A 81 2.41 1.91 3.90
CA ARG A 81 1.78 0.75 4.51
C ARG A 81 2.35 -0.57 4.01
N ASP A 82 2.47 -0.74 2.69
CA ASP A 82 2.99 -1.98 2.09
C ASP A 82 4.46 -2.21 2.48
N GLN A 83 5.29 -1.17 2.49
CA GLN A 83 6.69 -1.25 2.89
C GLN A 83 6.88 -1.51 4.39
N ILE A 84 6.05 -0.92 5.27
CA ILE A 84 6.06 -1.21 6.72
C ILE A 84 5.73 -2.69 6.94
N ALA A 85 4.64 -3.16 6.35
CA ALA A 85 4.17 -4.53 6.56
C ALA A 85 5.18 -5.56 6.03
N ALA A 86 5.70 -5.37 4.81
CA ALA A 86 6.74 -6.23 4.26
C ALA A 86 8.03 -6.19 5.08
N SER A 87 8.43 -5.01 5.59
CA SER A 87 9.62 -4.85 6.43
C SER A 87 9.49 -5.58 7.77
N ARG A 88 8.30 -5.56 8.39
CA ARG A 88 8.04 -6.29 9.64
C ARG A 88 8.08 -7.80 9.45
N VAL A 89 7.53 -8.29 8.33
CA VAL A 89 7.59 -9.73 7.99
C VAL A 89 9.04 -10.15 7.75
N ILE A 90 9.75 -9.48 6.83
CA ILE A 90 11.12 -9.89 6.48
C ILE A 90 12.09 -9.77 7.67
N ALA A 91 11.84 -8.84 8.60
CA ALA A 91 12.64 -8.69 9.81
C ALA A 91 12.60 -9.92 10.73
N ASN A 92 11.56 -10.75 10.64
CA ASN A 92 11.45 -12.02 11.37
C ASN A 92 11.90 -13.22 10.51
N GLU A 93 11.65 -13.19 9.20
CA GLU A 93 11.82 -14.35 8.32
C GLU A 93 13.20 -14.47 7.65
N THR A 94 13.87 -13.36 7.33
CA THR A 94 15.17 -13.44 6.63
C THR A 94 16.23 -14.10 7.50
N GLU A 95 17.26 -14.73 6.92
CA GLU A 95 18.50 -15.09 7.63
C GLU A 95 19.62 -14.07 7.37
N ASN A 96 19.41 -13.14 6.44
CA ASN A 96 20.40 -12.15 6.04
C ASN A 96 20.36 -10.92 6.97
N SER A 97 21.44 -10.70 7.72
CA SER A 97 21.53 -9.59 8.67
C SER A 97 21.49 -8.21 8.02
N GLU A 98 21.97 -8.06 6.77
CA GLU A 98 21.89 -6.80 6.03
C GLU A 98 20.46 -6.48 5.59
N ILE A 99 19.71 -7.49 5.12
CA ILE A 99 18.29 -7.35 4.80
C ILE A 99 17.49 -7.03 6.06
N ARG A 100 17.76 -7.70 7.17
CA ARG A 100 17.10 -7.43 8.46
C ARG A 100 17.34 -6.00 8.93
N ALA A 101 18.59 -5.52 8.85
CA ALA A 101 18.95 -4.16 9.24
C ALA A 101 18.31 -3.10 8.33
N TYR A 102 18.27 -3.35 7.02
CA TYR A 102 17.59 -2.49 6.06
C TYR A 102 16.08 -2.42 6.34
N ALA A 103 15.43 -3.57 6.55
CA ALA A 103 14.02 -3.64 6.88
C ALA A 103 13.65 -2.89 8.18
N GLY A 104 14.48 -2.99 9.21
CA GLY A 104 14.28 -2.23 10.45
C GLY A 104 14.27 -0.71 10.20
N ARG A 105 15.14 -0.22 9.31
CA ARG A 105 15.15 1.21 8.92
C ARG A 105 13.92 1.58 8.11
N MET A 106 13.57 0.78 7.10
CA MET A 106 12.42 1.02 6.24
C MET A 106 11.11 1.07 7.04
N SER A 107 10.87 0.16 7.99
CA SER A 107 9.67 0.20 8.83
C SER A 107 9.58 1.51 9.62
N LEU A 108 10.67 1.92 10.27
CA LEU A 108 10.68 3.12 11.12
C LEU A 108 10.49 4.41 10.31
N GLU A 109 11.18 4.54 9.18
CA GLU A 109 11.08 5.76 8.35
C GLU A 109 9.68 5.84 7.72
N HIS A 110 9.17 4.74 7.17
CA HIS A 110 7.84 4.75 6.55
C HIS A 110 6.69 4.90 7.56
N GLU A 111 6.85 4.48 8.82
CA GLU A 111 5.88 4.80 9.88
C GLU A 111 5.76 6.31 10.10
N LYS A 112 6.89 7.03 10.12
CA LYS A 112 6.89 8.51 10.24
C LYS A 112 6.28 9.17 9.01
N LEU A 113 6.60 8.67 7.80
CA LEU A 113 6.01 9.17 6.55
C LEU A 113 4.49 8.96 6.53
N ALA A 114 4.01 7.77 6.91
CA ALA A 114 2.58 7.45 6.95
C ALA A 114 1.84 8.39 7.91
N GLU A 115 2.33 8.57 9.15
CA GLU A 115 1.73 9.48 10.12
C GLU A 115 1.63 10.92 9.59
N ALA A 116 2.70 11.41 8.97
CA ALA A 116 2.72 12.74 8.37
C ALA A 116 1.71 12.87 7.21
N LEU A 117 1.58 11.84 6.37
CA LEU A 117 0.61 11.79 5.26
C LEU A 117 -0.83 11.77 5.76
N HIS A 118 -1.15 10.97 6.78
CA HIS A 118 -2.49 10.95 7.40
C HIS A 118 -2.84 12.30 8.01
N SER A 119 -1.91 12.89 8.75
CA SER A 119 -2.07 14.24 9.32
C SER A 119 -2.31 15.30 8.23
N LEU A 120 -1.64 15.17 7.08
CA LEU A 120 -1.76 16.10 5.97
C LEU A 120 -3.11 15.94 5.24
N GLY A 121 -3.54 14.71 4.98
CA GLY A 121 -4.87 14.44 4.42
C GLY A 121 -5.99 14.97 5.32
N ALA A 122 -5.90 14.74 6.63
CA ALA A 122 -6.87 15.25 7.60
C ALA A 122 -6.96 16.79 7.62
N ARG A 123 -5.82 17.50 7.55
CA ARG A 123 -5.81 18.98 7.51
C ARG A 123 -6.50 19.55 6.27
N HIS A 124 -6.41 18.86 5.14
CA HIS A 124 -7.00 19.28 3.87
C HIS A 124 -8.34 18.62 3.57
N SER A 125 -8.92 17.89 4.53
CA SER A 125 -10.18 17.14 4.37
C SER A 125 -10.15 16.12 3.21
N ILE A 126 -8.95 15.63 2.86
CA ILE A 126 -8.73 14.61 1.85
C ILE A 126 -8.75 13.25 2.55
N GLN A 127 -9.68 12.39 2.11
CA GLN A 127 -9.77 11.03 2.62
C GLN A 127 -8.62 10.19 2.06
N THR A 128 -7.73 9.72 2.92
CA THR A 128 -6.77 8.67 2.54
C THR A 128 -7.38 7.31 2.85
N PRO A 129 -7.35 6.34 1.92
CA PRO A 129 -7.89 5.01 2.19
C PRO A 129 -7.15 4.35 3.36
N ASP A 130 -7.86 4.11 4.46
CA ASP A 130 -7.35 3.33 5.60
C ASP A 130 -7.57 1.81 5.37
N ALA A 131 -7.35 1.38 4.12
CA ALA A 131 -7.48 -0.02 3.76
C ALA A 131 -6.33 -0.81 4.40
N PRO A 132 -6.60 -1.99 5.00
CA PRO A 132 -5.55 -2.84 5.56
C PRO A 132 -4.50 -3.19 4.49
N PRO A 133 -3.24 -3.49 4.87
CA PRO A 133 -2.24 -3.95 3.92
C PRO A 133 -2.76 -5.13 3.10
N ARG A 134 -2.31 -5.25 1.84
CA ARG A 134 -2.72 -6.36 0.97
C ARG A 134 -2.35 -7.69 1.63
N GLN A 135 -3.34 -8.30 2.28
CA GLN A 135 -3.15 -9.51 3.09
C GLN A 135 -2.64 -10.68 2.23
N SER A 136 -2.93 -10.67 0.92
CA SER A 136 -2.36 -11.60 -0.05
C SER A 136 -0.84 -11.56 -0.06
N ASP A 137 -0.24 -10.37 -0.12
CA ASP A 137 1.20 -10.18 -0.22
C ASP A 137 1.87 -10.62 1.09
N LEU A 138 1.24 -10.30 2.24
CA LEU A 138 1.72 -10.73 3.56
C LEU A 138 1.62 -12.24 3.78
N ASN A 139 0.51 -12.85 3.34
CA ASN A 139 0.32 -14.29 3.44
C ASN A 139 1.26 -15.03 2.48
N GLU A 140 1.52 -14.48 1.30
CA GLU A 140 2.49 -15.06 0.35
C GLU A 140 3.90 -14.99 0.93
N MET A 141 4.30 -13.85 1.52
CA MET A 141 5.60 -13.73 2.20
C MET A 141 5.76 -14.72 3.37
N ALA A 142 4.72 -14.87 4.21
CA ALA A 142 4.77 -15.76 5.37
C ALA A 142 4.77 -17.27 5.01
N ASN A 143 4.34 -17.63 3.79
CA ASN A 143 4.18 -19.03 3.38
C ASN A 143 5.19 -19.48 2.31
N THR A 144 6.18 -18.65 1.95
CA THR A 144 7.17 -18.98 0.92
C THR A 144 8.52 -19.40 1.53
N GLN A 145 9.23 -20.34 0.88
CA GLN A 145 10.59 -20.76 1.26
C GLN A 145 11.57 -19.57 1.38
N LEU A 146 12.46 -19.60 2.39
CA LEU A 146 13.34 -18.52 2.86
C LEU A 146 14.13 -17.77 1.75
N ALA A 147 14.64 -18.43 0.72
CA ALA A 147 15.37 -17.74 -0.37
C ALA A 147 14.47 -16.90 -1.31
N THR A 148 13.15 -17.05 -1.18
CA THR A 148 12.15 -16.34 -1.98
C THR A 148 11.60 -15.13 -1.23
N VAL A 149 11.65 -15.15 0.11
CA VAL A 149 11.13 -14.08 0.96
C VAL A 149 11.95 -12.80 0.84
N ASP A 150 13.29 -12.90 0.76
CA ASP A 150 14.20 -11.78 0.51
C ASP A 150 13.95 -11.11 -0.85
N ARG A 151 13.77 -11.91 -1.91
CA ARG A 151 13.47 -11.39 -3.26
C ARG A 151 12.10 -10.74 -3.32
N HIS A 152 11.10 -11.33 -2.67
CA HIS A 152 9.76 -10.74 -2.60
C HIS A 152 9.81 -9.41 -1.85
N TYR A 153 10.51 -9.34 -0.73
CA TYR A 153 10.72 -8.10 0.00
C TYR A 153 11.38 -7.01 -0.87
N LEU A 154 12.45 -7.34 -1.61
CA LEU A 154 13.10 -6.40 -2.53
C LEU A 154 12.22 -6.00 -3.72
N SER A 155 11.19 -6.77 -4.07
CA SER A 155 10.20 -6.33 -5.07
C SER A 155 9.29 -5.21 -4.56
N ILE A 156 9.12 -5.08 -3.24
CA ILE A 156 8.28 -4.09 -2.56
C ILE A 156 9.10 -2.88 -2.10
N ALA A 157 10.30 -3.13 -1.55
CA ALA A 157 11.14 -2.11 -0.90
C ALA A 157 12.55 -1.99 -1.50
N GLY A 158 12.82 -2.66 -2.62
CA GLY A 158 14.09 -2.56 -3.33
C GLY A 158 14.18 -1.34 -4.25
N ALA A 159 15.30 -1.23 -4.95
CA ALA A 159 15.64 -0.03 -5.72
C ALA A 159 14.61 0.26 -6.82
N ALA A 160 14.15 -0.78 -7.52
CA ALA A 160 13.16 -0.62 -8.59
C ALA A 160 11.80 -0.10 -8.06
N ALA A 161 11.37 -0.54 -6.88
CA ALA A 161 10.14 -0.08 -6.24
C ALA A 161 10.31 1.36 -5.75
N LEU A 162 11.39 1.65 -5.05
CA LEU A 162 11.70 3.00 -4.56
C LEU A 162 11.82 4.02 -5.68
N ARG A 163 12.37 3.65 -6.85
CA ARG A 163 12.41 4.57 -7.99
C ARG A 163 11.01 4.95 -8.47
N LYS A 164 10.06 4.00 -8.49
CA LYS A 164 8.66 4.29 -8.86
C LYS A 164 7.99 5.20 -7.83
N ILE A 165 8.23 4.95 -6.54
CA ILE A 165 7.71 5.80 -5.46
C ILE A 165 8.29 7.21 -5.56
N ILE A 166 9.59 7.35 -5.80
CA ILE A 166 10.24 8.66 -6.00
C ILE A 166 9.59 9.44 -7.14
N LEU A 167 9.25 8.78 -8.27
CA LEU A 167 8.58 9.46 -9.39
C LEU A 167 7.22 10.05 -8.99
N VAL A 168 6.45 9.35 -8.14
CA VAL A 168 5.17 9.86 -7.61
C VAL A 168 5.38 11.10 -6.73
N TYR A 169 6.43 11.11 -5.91
CA TYR A 169 6.79 12.26 -5.09
C TYR A 169 7.36 13.43 -5.91
N GLU A 170 8.14 13.16 -6.95
CA GLU A 170 8.67 14.16 -7.88
C GLU A 170 7.54 14.87 -8.64
N ASP A 171 6.53 14.11 -9.10
CA ASP A 171 5.38 14.68 -9.81
C ASP A 171 4.54 15.57 -8.90
N GLU A 172 4.23 15.11 -7.69
CA GLU A 172 3.53 15.92 -6.70
C GLU A 172 4.31 17.20 -6.36
N ALA A 173 5.61 17.09 -6.04
CA ALA A 173 6.43 18.24 -5.70
C ALA A 173 6.41 19.34 -6.79
N LYS A 174 6.38 18.91 -8.06
CA LYS A 174 6.38 19.80 -9.22
C LYS A 174 5.00 20.37 -9.52
N SER A 175 3.97 19.53 -9.52
CA SER A 175 2.69 19.83 -10.14
C SER A 175 1.56 20.06 -9.12
N GLY A 176 1.73 19.65 -7.86
CA GLY A 176 0.71 19.67 -6.80
C GLY A 176 -0.04 21.00 -6.66
N GLN A 177 -1.30 20.96 -6.24
CA GLN A 177 -2.09 22.19 -6.09
C GLN A 177 -2.02 22.74 -4.68
N ILE A 178 -1.88 21.88 -3.68
CA ILE A 178 -1.82 22.30 -2.28
C ILE A 178 -0.35 22.57 -1.91
N PRO A 179 0.04 23.83 -1.63
CA PRO A 179 1.46 24.18 -1.40
C PRO A 179 2.10 23.40 -0.25
N GLU A 180 1.32 23.03 0.76
CA GLU A 180 1.79 22.23 1.89
C GLU A 180 2.11 20.77 1.49
N ILE A 181 1.30 20.17 0.60
CA ILE A 181 1.51 18.81 0.08
C ILE A 181 2.73 18.77 -0.83
N ARG A 182 2.87 19.76 -1.72
CA ARG A 182 4.09 19.95 -2.51
C ARG A 182 5.35 20.06 -1.68
N LYS A 183 5.30 20.86 -0.60
CA LYS A 183 6.44 21.05 0.30
C LYS A 183 6.77 19.74 1.03
N PHE A 184 5.75 19.02 1.48
CA PHE A 184 5.95 17.70 2.08
C PHE A 184 6.60 16.73 1.10
N ALA A 185 6.08 16.62 -0.13
CA ALA A 185 6.62 15.74 -1.16
C ALA A 185 8.09 16.07 -1.46
N THR A 186 8.41 17.36 -1.61
CA THR A 186 9.78 17.84 -1.82
C THR A 186 10.72 17.44 -0.68
N SER A 187 10.26 17.57 0.57
CA SER A 187 11.05 17.19 1.75
C SER A 187 11.30 15.69 1.82
N ALA A 188 10.26 14.88 1.57
CA ALA A 188 10.30 13.43 1.63
C ALA A 188 11.28 12.82 0.59
N LEU A 189 11.48 13.47 -0.56
CA LEU A 189 12.46 13.04 -1.56
C LEU A 189 13.87 12.88 -1.00
N THR A 190 14.26 13.63 0.03
CA THR A 190 15.57 13.47 0.67
C THR A 190 15.72 12.09 1.32
N THR A 191 14.69 11.64 2.04
CA THR A 191 14.66 10.31 2.66
C THR A 191 14.55 9.20 1.63
N LEU A 192 13.63 9.33 0.66
CA LEU A 192 13.42 8.32 -0.38
C LEU A 192 14.65 8.10 -1.25
N ASN A 193 15.38 9.16 -1.61
CA ASN A 193 16.63 9.03 -2.37
C ASN A 193 17.76 8.35 -1.56
N ARG A 194 17.83 8.62 -0.25
CA ARG A 194 18.76 7.92 0.65
C ARG A 194 18.42 6.43 0.70
N GLU A 195 17.15 6.08 0.84
CA GLU A 195 16.65 4.70 0.84
C GLU A 195 16.92 4.00 -0.48
N TYR A 196 16.71 4.68 -1.62
CA TYR A 196 17.05 4.15 -2.93
C TYR A 196 18.55 3.80 -3.03
N GLY A 197 19.43 4.68 -2.55
CA GLY A 197 20.88 4.40 -2.52
C GLY A 197 21.23 3.20 -1.62
N MET A 198 20.58 3.07 -0.46
CA MET A 198 20.74 1.90 0.42
C MET A 198 20.26 0.62 -0.26
N ALA A 199 19.11 0.65 -0.94
CA ALA A 199 18.56 -0.48 -1.67
C ALA A 199 19.49 -0.95 -2.79
N GLN A 200 20.03 -0.02 -3.60
CA GLN A 200 21.00 -0.34 -4.64
C GLN A 200 22.27 -0.99 -4.06
N ALA A 201 22.76 -0.50 -2.92
CA ALA A 201 23.92 -1.07 -2.27
C ALA A 201 23.64 -2.48 -1.72
N LEU A 202 22.46 -2.68 -1.12
CA LEU A 202 22.02 -3.98 -0.62
C LEU A 202 21.88 -5.00 -1.76
N GLU A 203 21.17 -4.66 -2.84
CA GLU A 203 20.97 -5.53 -3.99
C GLU A 203 22.28 -5.99 -4.63
N LYS A 204 23.31 -5.13 -4.69
CA LYS A 204 24.65 -5.52 -5.17
C LYS A 204 25.33 -6.57 -4.29
N LYS A 205 25.04 -6.58 -2.99
CA LYS A 205 25.63 -7.52 -2.04
C LYS A 205 24.87 -8.84 -1.99
N VAL A 206 23.55 -8.81 -2.13
CA VAL A 206 22.68 -9.99 -1.97
C VAL A 206 22.26 -10.64 -3.28
N SER A 207 22.45 -9.97 -4.42
CA SER A 207 22.24 -10.61 -5.73
C SER A 207 23.22 -11.77 -5.90
N PRO A 208 22.77 -12.94 -6.39
CA PRO A 208 23.68 -14.03 -6.71
C PRO A 208 24.72 -13.52 -7.72
N LYS A 209 26.01 -13.71 -7.41
CA LYS A 209 27.06 -13.55 -8.41
C LYS A 209 26.72 -14.49 -9.57
N ARG A 210 26.50 -13.91 -10.75
CA ARG A 210 26.36 -14.68 -12.00
C ARG A 210 27.68 -15.34 -12.37
#